data_AF-A0A7V9R056-F1
#
_entry.id   AF-A0A7V9R056-F1
#
_cell.length_a   1.000
_cell.length_b   1.000
_cell.length_c   1.000
_cell.angle_alpha   90.00
_cell.angle_beta   90.00
_cell.angle_gamma   90.00
#
_symmetry.space_group_name_H-M   'P 1'
#
loop_
_entity.id
_entity.type
_entity.pdbx_description
1 polymer ?
#
loop_
_entity_poly.entity_id
_entity_poly.type
_entity_poly.pdbx_seq_one_letter_code
_entity_poly.pdbx_strand_id
1 'polypeptide(L)' 'MTRFDVVPESTTHEFWHLDLAGGATIEDTEVVRERVMSVACRWCGRNDTVEMVLRPGAVVGDR' A
#
# COMPACT_ATOMS: atom_id res chain seq x y z
N MET A 1 -15.40 -13.60 11.78
CA MET A 1 -15.09 -12.82 10.55
C MET A 1 -13.78 -12.08 10.75
N THR A 2 -12.74 -12.42 10.00
CA THR A 2 -11.41 -11.81 10.11
C THR A 2 -11.33 -10.58 9.20
N ARG A 3 -11.17 -9.39 9.81
CA ARG A 3 -10.99 -8.12 9.08
C ARG A 3 -9.81 -7.38 9.71
N PHE A 4 -8.97 -6.79 8.88
CA PHE A 4 -7.73 -6.14 9.31
C PHE A 4 -7.68 -4.70 8.81
N ASP A 5 -7.12 -3.84 9.65
CA ASP A 5 -6.63 -2.52 9.26
C ASP A 5 -5.20 -2.66 8.76
N VAL A 6 -4.94 -2.21 7.54
CA VAL A 6 -3.63 -2.29 6.89
C VAL A 6 -3.18 -0.88 6.56
N VAL A 7 -1.94 -0.55 6.93
CA VAL A 7 -1.32 0.74 6.59
C VAL A 7 -0.24 0.48 5.54
N PRO A 8 -0.53 0.72 4.24
CA PRO A 8 0.49 0.67 3.21
C PRO A 8 1.27 2.00 3.15
N GLU A 9 2.54 1.89 2.78
CA GLU A 9 3.36 2.98 2.29
C GLU A 9 3.65 2.71 0.82
N SER A 10 3.29 3.63 -0.06
CA SER A 10 3.56 3.55 -1.49
C SER A 10 4.42 4.71 -1.97
N THR A 11 5.26 4.44 -2.96
CA THR A 11 5.98 5.45 -3.73
C THR A 11 5.45 5.37 -5.16
N THR A 12 4.84 6.45 -5.64
CA THR A 12 4.22 6.53 -6.96
C THR A 12 4.96 7.54 -7.85
N HIS A 13 5.01 7.24 -9.15
CA HIS A 13 5.25 8.21 -10.20
C HIS A 13 3.90 8.53 -10.85
N GLU A 14 3.58 9.82 -10.98
CA GLU A 14 2.28 10.25 -11.47
C GLU A 14 2.46 11.22 -12.64
N PHE A 15 1.67 11.02 -13.69
CA PHE A 15 1.61 11.95 -14.82
C PHE A 15 0.46 12.93 -14.60
N TRP A 16 0.83 14.17 -14.33
CA TRP A 16 -0.10 15.26 -14.03
C TRP A 16 -0.36 16.09 -15.28
N HIS A 17 -1.64 16.22 -15.64
CA HIS A 17 -2.10 17.20 -16.62
C HIS A 17 -2.67 18.39 -15.87
N LEU A 18 -2.07 19.56 -16.10
CA LEU A 18 -2.54 20.83 -15.61
C LEU A 18 -3.07 21.66 -16.77
N ASP A 19 -4.26 22.21 -16.62
CA ASP A 19 -4.77 23.20 -17.57
C ASP A 19 -4.31 24.62 -17.21
N LEU A 20 -4.52 25.55 -18.14
CA LEU A 20 -4.14 26.96 -17.95
C LEU A 20 -5.01 27.71 -16.93
N ALA A 21 -6.19 27.18 -16.59
CA ALA A 21 -7.08 27.74 -15.58
C ALA A 21 -6.73 27.24 -14.16
N GLY A 22 -5.75 26.33 -14.02
CA GLY A 22 -5.30 25.78 -12.76
C GLY A 22 -6.01 24.49 -12.34
N GLY A 23 -6.82 23.89 -13.22
CA GLY A 23 -7.36 22.54 -13.04
C GLY A 23 -6.23 21.50 -13.12
N ALA A 24 -6.34 20.43 -12.34
CA ALA A 24 -5.37 19.34 -12.32
C ALA A 24 -6.06 17.98 -12.34
N THR A 25 -5.56 17.09 -13.19
CA THR A 25 -5.96 15.68 -13.27
C THR A 25 -4.74 14.80 -13.39
N ILE A 26 -4.74 13.67 -12.68
CA ILE A 26 -3.74 12.62 -12.88
C ILE A 26 -4.21 11.75 -14.04
N GLU A 27 -3.41 11.63 -15.09
CA GLU A 27 -3.73 10.82 -16.26
C GLU A 27 -3.16 9.40 -16.16
N ASP A 28 -2.05 9.23 -15.45
CA ASP A 28 -1.43 7.93 -15.20
C ASP A 28 -0.75 7.87 -13.82
N THR A 29 -0.70 6.69 -13.23
CA THR A 29 -0.07 6.43 -11.92
C THR A 29 0.65 5.10 -11.96
N GLU A 30 1.96 5.13 -11.76
CA GLU A 30 2.80 3.96 -11.62
C GLU A 30 3.24 3.80 -10.16
N VAL A 31 2.97 2.63 -9.55
CA VAL A 31 3.47 2.29 -8.22
C VAL A 31 4.87 1.67 -8.35
N VAL A 32 5.89 2.41 -7.94
CA VAL A 32 7.30 1.99 -8.04
C VAL A 32 7.70 1.10 -6.86
N ARG A 33 7.09 1.36 -5.69
CA ARG A 33 7.34 0.62 -4.47
C ARG A 33 6.10 0.59 -3.61
N GLU A 34 5.85 -0.54 -2.97
CA GLU A 34 4.83 -0.67 -1.94
C GLU A 34 5.38 -1.49 -0.77
N ARG A 35 5.06 -1.07 0.46
CA ARG A 35 5.38 -1.80 1.68
C ARG A 35 4.23 -1.70 2.67
N VAL A 36 3.90 -2.80 3.34
CA VAL A 36 2.98 -2.79 4.49
C VAL A 36 3.74 -2.38 5.75
N MET A 37 3.25 -1.35 6.43
CA MET A 37 3.86 -0.78 7.64
C MET A 37 3.25 -1.37 8.91
N SER A 38 1.94 -1.60 8.93
CA SER A 38 1.27 -2.23 10.07
C SER A 38 -0.01 -2.96 9.66
N VAL A 39 -0.31 -4.04 10.37
CA VAL A 39 -1.57 -4.78 10.28
C VAL A 39 -2.17 -4.93 11.68
N ALA A 40 -3.44 -4.60 11.86
CA ALA A 40 -4.15 -4.77 13.13
C ALA A 40 -5.51 -5.44 12.91
N CYS A 41 -5.97 -6.25 13.86
CA CYS A 41 -7.34 -6.77 13.85
C CYS A 41 -8.33 -5.63 14.04
N ARG A 42 -9.27 -5.46 13.11
CA ARG A 42 -10.22 -4.34 13.16
C ARG A 42 -11.17 -4.39 14.37
N TRP A 43 -11.40 -5.57 14.93
CA TRP A 43 -12.37 -5.74 16.02
C TRP A 43 -11.79 -5.48 17.40
N CYS A 44 -10.56 -5.94 17.64
CA CYS A 44 -9.91 -5.81 18.94
C CYS A 44 -8.73 -4.85 18.95
N GLY A 45 -8.34 -4.29 17.80
CA GLY A 45 -7.25 -3.32 17.64
C GLY A 45 -5.85 -3.89 17.83
N ARG A 46 -5.70 -5.18 18.14
CA ARG A 46 -4.40 -5.80 18.40
C ARG A 46 -3.62 -6.05 17.11
N ASN A 47 -2.33 -5.75 17.15
CA ASN A 47 -1.34 -6.04 16.10
C ASN A 47 -0.33 -7.12 16.54
N ASP A 48 -0.19 -7.39 17.83
CA ASP A 48 0.71 -8.39 18.42
C ASP A 48 0.25 -9.85 18.24
N THR A 49 -1.03 -10.03 17.89
CA THR A 49 -1.65 -11.35 17.68
C THR A 49 -1.74 -11.70 16.18
N VAL A 50 -1.22 -10.85 15.30
CA VAL A 50 -1.31 -11.01 13.84
C VAL A 50 0.06 -11.39 13.28
N GLU A 51 0.13 -12.55 12.63
CA GLU A 51 1.34 -12.99 11.93
C GLU A 51 1.27 -12.60 10.44
N MET A 52 2.25 -11.82 9.98
CA MET A 52 2.41 -11.52 8.55
C MET A 52 3.24 -12.62 7.90
N VAL A 53 2.60 -13.42 7.05
CA VAL A 53 3.27 -14.45 6.25
C VAL A 53 3.41 -14.00 4.80
N LEU A 54 4.48 -14.46 4.14
CA LEU A 54 4.63 -14.26 2.71
C LEU A 54 3.49 -14.96 1.95
N ARG A 55 3.07 -14.34 0.84
CA ARG A 55 2.18 -15.02 -0.09
C ARG A 55 2.86 -16.31 -0.58
N PRO A 56 2.15 -17.45 -0.63
CA PRO A 56 2.70 -18.67 -1.21
C PRO A 56 3.27 -18.40 -2.61
N GLY A 57 4.52 -18.81 -2.83
CA GLY A 57 5.23 -18.59 -4.09
C GLY A 57 5.93 -17.23 -4.25
N ALA A 58 5.92 -16.36 -3.23
CA ALA A 58 6.73 -15.15 -3.24
C ALA A 58 8.23 -15.51 -3.24
N VAL A 59 8.98 -15.04 -4.23
CA VAL A 59 10.44 -15.12 -4.26
C VAL A 59 11.00 -13.99 -3.41
N VAL A 60 11.72 -14.33 -2.33
CA VAL A 60 12.47 -13.34 -1.55
C VAL A 60 13.79 -13.10 -2.29
N GLY A 61 13.96 -11.90 -2.85
CA GLY A 61 15.22 -11.50 -3.43
C GLY A 61 16.24 -11.26 -2.33
N ASP A 62 17.24 -12.14 -2.23
CA ASP A 62 18.36 -12.03 -1.30
C ASP A 62 19.26 -10.84 -1.70
N ARG A 63 19.39 -9.87 -0.80
CA ARG A 63 20.33 -8.74 -0.91
C ARG A 63 21.03 -8.56 0.43
#